data_AF-A0A9K3E7D7-F1
#
_entry.id   AF-A0A9K3E7D7-F1
#
_cell.length_a   1.000
_cell.length_b   1.000
_cell.length_c   1.000
_cell.angle_alpha   90.00
_cell.angle_beta   90.00
_cell.angle_gamma   90.00
#
_symmetry.space_group_name_H-M   'P 1'
#
loop_
_entity.id
_entity.type
_entity.pdbx_description
1 polymer ?
#
loop_
_entity_poly.entity_id
_entity_poly.type
_entity_poly.pdbx_seq_one_letter_code
_entity_poly.pdbx_strand_id
1 'polypeptide(L)'
;MKEAIVVSTTAVEAMEEANLARKRIEESVRKDLQAKDVALSEVNRRLIEAGGRAYAEGPRAPRVEEDRQQVLDQHAETVAQLDDAKIANAILDAPEVSVAVKVVRTKAHDAGKKVGYTECLTQVNAVSERKFTDEHCPVREVDTEGKLKAASEDYDNLVVPTLAQVEECFSADDYVDRLRGLFQP
;
A
#
# COMPACT_ATOMS: atom_id res chain seq x y z
N MET A 1 27.75 77.93 57.83
CA MET A 1 28.93 77.07 58.06
C MET A 1 28.58 75.75 58.76
N LYS A 2 27.66 75.72 59.74
CA LYS A 2 27.26 74.46 60.43
C LYS A 2 26.47 73.48 59.56
N GLU A 3 25.58 73.95 58.67
CA GLU A 3 24.78 73.07 57.79
C GLU A 3 25.61 72.32 56.75
N ALA A 4 26.61 72.97 56.15
CA ALA A 4 27.50 72.34 55.15
C ALA A 4 28.35 71.20 55.74
N ILE A 5 28.73 71.30 57.02
CA ILE A 5 29.51 70.26 57.72
C ILE A 5 28.61 69.05 58.00
N VAL A 6 27.38 69.28 58.47
CA VAL A 6 26.41 68.19 58.74
C VAL A 6 26.08 67.43 57.46
N VAL A 7 25.82 68.13 56.35
CA VAL A 7 25.56 67.51 55.04
C VAL A 7 26.77 66.69 54.57
N SER A 8 28.00 67.20 54.77
CA SER A 8 29.23 66.48 54.43
C SER A 8 29.41 65.21 55.28
N THR A 9 29.11 65.24 56.58
CA THR A 9 29.21 64.04 57.44
C THR A 9 28.15 63.01 57.08
N THR A 10 26.90 63.41 56.84
CA THR A 10 25.85 62.47 56.42
C THR A 10 26.11 61.85 55.06
N ALA A 11 26.77 62.59 54.15
CA ALA A 11 27.15 62.06 52.84
C ALA A 11 28.29 61.03 52.95
N VAL A 12 29.23 61.21 53.89
CA VAL A 12 30.31 60.25 54.16
C VAL A 12 29.76 58.97 54.78
N GLU A 13 28.85 59.07 55.76
CA GLU A 13 28.19 57.90 56.37
C GLU A 13 27.37 57.11 55.35
N ALA A 14 26.60 57.80 54.49
CA ALA A 14 25.85 57.16 53.40
C ALA A 14 26.77 56.46 52.38
N MET A 15 27.95 57.02 52.13
CA MET A 15 28.94 56.43 51.22
C MET A 15 29.64 55.20 51.85
N GLU A 16 29.89 55.21 53.16
CA GLU A 16 30.39 54.04 53.89
C GLU A 16 29.35 52.91 53.94
N GLU A 17 28.08 53.24 54.18
CA GLU A 17 26.98 52.27 54.16
C GLU A 17 26.80 51.65 52.75
N ALA A 18 26.86 52.47 51.70
CA ALA A 18 26.83 52.00 50.32
C ALA A 18 28.01 51.08 49.98
N ASN A 19 29.21 51.38 50.50
CA ASN A 19 30.39 50.54 50.31
C ASN A 19 30.28 49.19 51.03
N LEU A 20 29.69 49.16 52.23
CA LEU A 20 29.40 47.93 52.96
C LEU A 20 28.33 47.09 52.25
N ALA A 21 27.27 47.72 51.75
CA ALA A 21 26.23 47.06 50.96
C ALA A 21 26.82 46.46 49.67
N ARG A 22 27.69 47.20 48.97
CA ARG A 22 28.38 46.73 47.78
C ARG A 22 29.27 45.52 48.06
N LYS A 23 30.05 45.52 49.14
CA LYS A 23 30.88 44.36 49.54
C LYS A 23 30.03 43.12 49.81
N ARG A 24 28.87 43.27 50.47
CA ARG A 24 27.93 42.16 50.72
C ARG A 24 27.37 41.60 49.40
N ILE A 25 27.02 42.46 48.45
CA ILE A 25 26.55 42.04 47.13
C ILE A 25 27.66 41.30 46.37
N GLU A 26 28.88 41.83 46.37
CA GLU A 26 30.04 41.20 45.71
C GLU A 26 30.34 39.81 46.30
N GLU A 27 30.24 39.64 47.62
CA GLU A 27 30.37 38.33 48.28
C GLU A 27 29.22 37.38 47.93
N SER A 28 27.99 37.87 47.87
CA SER A 28 26.82 37.06 47.46
C SER A 28 26.96 36.57 46.03
N VAL A 29 27.31 37.48 45.10
CA VAL A 29 27.53 37.14 43.69
C VAL A 29 28.67 36.15 43.54
N ARG A 30 29.75 36.28 44.33
CA ARG A 30 30.86 35.31 44.31
C ARG A 30 30.41 33.91 44.73
N LYS A 31 29.60 33.81 45.79
CA LYS A 31 29.05 32.52 46.25
C LYS A 31 28.11 31.91 45.21
N ASP A 32 27.24 32.72 44.61
CA ASP A 32 26.32 32.26 43.56
C ASP A 32 27.07 31.80 42.29
N LEU A 33 28.14 32.49 41.91
CA LEU A 33 28.99 32.07 40.79
C LEU A 33 29.68 30.73 41.08
N GLN A 34 30.20 30.54 42.29
CA GLN A 34 30.80 29.26 42.69
C GLN A 34 29.77 28.12 42.69
N ALA A 35 28.55 28.38 43.19
CA ALA A 35 27.48 27.39 43.18
C ALA A 35 27.06 27.01 41.74
N LYS A 36 26.98 28.00 40.84
CA LYS A 36 26.67 27.75 39.41
C LYS A 36 27.78 27.00 38.69
N ASP A 37 29.03 27.28 38.99
CA ASP A 37 30.18 26.59 38.38
C ASP A 37 30.21 25.10 38.74
N VAL A 38 29.93 24.78 40.01
CA VAL A 38 29.75 23.39 40.47
C VAL A 38 28.57 22.72 39.76
N ALA A 39 27.44 23.41 39.62
CA ALA A 39 26.27 22.88 38.92
C ALA A 39 26.54 22.61 37.42
N LEU A 40 27.25 23.52 36.74
CA LEU A 40 27.64 23.35 35.33
C LEU A 40 28.59 22.16 35.15
N SER A 41 29.54 22.00 36.07
CA SER A 41 30.47 20.87 36.06
C SER A 41 29.75 19.53 36.21
N GLU A 42 28.75 19.46 37.10
CA GLU A 42 27.92 18.28 37.28
C GLU A 42 27.01 18.00 36.07
N VAL A 43 26.42 19.04 35.47
CA VAL A 43 25.64 18.90 34.22
C VAL A 43 26.54 18.40 33.09
N ASN A 44 27.75 18.93 32.97
CA ASN A 44 28.70 18.52 31.93
C ASN A 44 29.14 17.05 32.12
N ARG A 45 29.39 16.63 33.37
CA ARG A 45 29.67 15.22 33.69
C ARG A 45 28.51 14.31 33.25
N ARG A 46 27.28 14.66 33.61
CA ARG A 46 26.08 13.89 33.22
C ARG A 46 25.89 13.85 31.72
N LEU A 47 26.20 14.93 31.01
CA LEU A 47 26.11 14.99 29.56
C LEU A 47 27.13 14.05 28.90
N ILE A 48 28.37 14.02 29.38
CA ILE A 48 29.41 13.09 28.90
C ILE A 48 28.99 11.64 29.17
N GLU A 49 28.48 11.34 30.36
CA GLU A 49 28.00 9.99 30.69
C GLU A 49 26.78 9.57 29.87
N ALA A 50 25.84 10.49 29.63
CA ALA A 50 24.69 10.24 28.76
C ALA A 50 25.10 10.05 27.30
N GLY A 51 26.03 10.86 26.80
CA GLY A 51 26.61 10.70 25.46
C GLY A 51 27.36 9.38 25.29
N GLY A 52 28.12 8.96 26.31
CA GLY A 52 28.80 7.67 26.34
C GLY A 52 27.84 6.49 26.34
N ARG A 53 26.73 6.56 27.09
CA ARG A 53 25.65 5.55 27.05
C ARG A 53 24.99 5.48 25.67
N ALA A 54 24.69 6.61 25.05
CA ALA A 54 24.13 6.66 23.70
C ALA A 54 25.07 6.07 22.63
N TYR A 55 26.39 6.25 22.80
CA TYR A 55 27.39 5.67 21.90
C TYR A 55 27.59 4.16 22.12
N ALA A 56 27.50 3.69 23.38
CA ALA A 56 27.63 2.28 23.75
C ALA A 56 26.39 1.45 23.39
N GLU A 57 25.19 2.05 23.38
CA GLU A 57 23.96 1.39 22.93
C GLU A 57 23.91 1.16 21.41
N GLY A 58 24.86 1.72 20.64
CA GLY A 58 24.87 1.66 19.19
C GLY A 58 23.62 2.31 18.58
N PRO A 59 23.59 2.54 17.25
CA PRO A 59 22.32 2.91 16.64
C PRO A 59 21.36 1.73 16.86
N ARG A 60 20.14 1.97 17.35
CA ARG A 60 19.03 0.98 17.28
C ARG A 60 18.61 0.68 15.83
N ALA A 61 19.24 1.32 14.85
CA ALA A 61 19.00 1.19 13.42
C ALA A 61 19.16 -0.23 12.84
N PRO A 62 20.11 -1.11 13.23
CA PRO A 62 20.25 -2.42 12.62
C PRO A 62 19.09 -3.35 13.02
N ARG A 63 18.56 -3.26 14.25
CA ARG A 63 17.35 -4.00 14.64
C ARG A 63 16.11 -3.49 13.90
N VAL A 64 15.97 -2.18 13.75
CA VAL A 64 14.86 -1.59 12.99
C VAL A 64 14.95 -1.96 11.50
N GLU A 65 16.15 -2.02 10.92
CA GLU A 65 16.32 -2.42 9.52
C GLU A 65 16.16 -3.94 9.33
N GLU A 66 16.60 -4.77 10.27
CA GLU A 66 16.32 -6.22 10.30
C GLU A 66 14.82 -6.51 10.46
N ASP A 67 14.14 -5.83 11.39
CA ASP A 67 12.69 -5.94 11.59
C ASP A 67 11.94 -5.47 10.33
N ARG A 68 12.40 -4.39 9.69
CA ARG A 68 11.84 -3.89 8.43
C ARG A 68 12.06 -4.88 7.29
N GLN A 69 13.26 -5.44 7.16
CA GLN A 69 13.57 -6.42 6.14
C GLN A 69 12.76 -7.71 6.35
N GLN A 70 12.59 -8.14 7.60
CA GLN A 70 11.75 -9.30 7.93
C GLN A 70 10.28 -9.06 7.57
N VAL A 71 9.73 -7.88 7.83
CA VAL A 71 8.37 -7.52 7.43
C VAL A 71 8.24 -7.48 5.90
N LEU A 72 9.24 -6.97 5.19
CA LEU A 72 9.26 -6.95 3.73
C LEU A 72 9.36 -8.36 3.14
N ASP A 73 10.18 -9.24 3.72
CA ASP A 73 10.33 -10.62 3.27
C ASP A 73 9.05 -11.42 3.54
N GLN A 74 8.40 -11.21 4.70
CA GLN A 74 7.07 -11.78 4.99
C GLN A 74 6.01 -11.27 4.03
N HIS A 75 6.00 -9.96 3.72
CA HIS A 75 5.10 -9.41 2.70
C HIS A 75 5.38 -9.99 1.31
N ALA A 76 6.65 -10.13 0.93
CA ALA A 76 7.04 -10.68 -0.37
C ALA A 76 6.63 -12.15 -0.50
N GLU A 77 6.82 -12.96 0.55
CA GLU A 77 6.33 -14.34 0.60
C GLU A 77 4.80 -14.40 0.53
N THR A 78 4.13 -13.49 1.24
CA THR A 78 2.66 -13.39 1.24
C THR A 78 2.10 -13.00 -0.13
N VAL A 79 2.73 -12.03 -0.80
CA VAL A 79 2.38 -11.63 -2.17
C VAL A 79 2.72 -12.75 -3.16
N ALA A 80 3.82 -13.47 -2.97
CA ALA A 80 4.15 -14.64 -3.80
C ALA A 80 3.14 -15.79 -3.65
N GLN A 81 2.47 -15.91 -2.50
CA GLN A 81 1.38 -16.88 -2.31
C GLN A 81 0.06 -16.48 -2.97
N LEU A 82 -0.17 -15.17 -3.15
CA LEU A 82 -1.15 -14.57 -4.05
C LEU A 82 -0.61 -14.63 -5.49
N ASP A 83 -0.40 -15.85 -5.97
CA ASP A 83 -0.02 -16.09 -7.36
C ASP A 83 -1.10 -15.51 -8.29
N ASP A 84 -0.74 -14.57 -9.15
CA ASP A 84 -1.62 -13.97 -10.16
C ASP A 84 -2.39 -15.05 -10.94
N ALA A 85 -1.79 -16.23 -11.11
CA ALA A 85 -2.43 -17.38 -11.72
C ALA A 85 -3.65 -17.88 -10.94
N LYS A 86 -3.65 -17.83 -9.60
CA LYS A 86 -4.82 -18.25 -8.79
C LYS A 86 -5.99 -17.30 -8.94
N ILE A 87 -5.73 -15.99 -8.96
CA ILE A 87 -6.76 -14.97 -9.15
C ILE A 87 -7.34 -15.10 -10.57
N ALA A 88 -6.46 -15.20 -11.58
CA ALA A 88 -6.87 -15.41 -12.96
C ALA A 88 -7.69 -16.70 -13.12
N ASN A 89 -7.23 -17.82 -12.55
CA ASN A 89 -7.94 -19.09 -12.62
C ASN A 89 -9.31 -18.99 -11.95
N ALA A 90 -9.44 -18.35 -10.80
CA ALA A 90 -10.74 -18.21 -10.14
C ALA A 90 -11.74 -17.35 -10.93
N ILE A 91 -11.26 -16.36 -11.69
CA ILE A 91 -12.10 -15.58 -12.61
C ILE A 91 -12.48 -16.43 -13.84
N LEU A 92 -11.52 -17.13 -14.43
CA LEU A 92 -11.74 -17.95 -15.63
C LEU A 92 -12.58 -19.20 -15.35
N ASP A 93 -12.47 -19.78 -14.16
CA ASP A 93 -13.21 -20.94 -13.68
C ASP A 93 -14.56 -20.55 -13.06
N ALA A 94 -14.90 -19.26 -13.03
CA ALA A 94 -16.20 -18.79 -12.57
C ALA A 94 -17.33 -19.48 -13.36
N PRO A 95 -18.40 -19.93 -12.70
CA PRO A 95 -19.46 -20.69 -13.35
C PRO A 95 -20.12 -19.92 -14.49
N GLU A 96 -20.22 -18.59 -14.39
CA GLU A 96 -20.73 -17.69 -15.42
C GLU A 96 -19.90 -17.79 -16.70
N VAL A 97 -18.57 -17.73 -16.57
CA VAL A 97 -17.63 -17.83 -17.70
C VAL A 97 -17.73 -19.21 -18.33
N SER A 98 -17.73 -20.28 -17.53
CA SER A 98 -17.86 -21.65 -18.02
C SER A 98 -19.15 -21.88 -18.82
N VAL A 99 -20.28 -21.35 -18.33
CA VAL A 99 -21.57 -21.42 -19.00
C VAL A 99 -21.56 -20.63 -20.31
N ALA A 100 -21.06 -19.39 -20.29
CA ALA A 100 -21.03 -18.52 -21.46
C ALA A 100 -20.11 -19.09 -22.56
N VAL A 101 -18.90 -19.56 -22.21
CA VAL A 101 -18.00 -20.25 -23.14
C VAL A 101 -18.65 -21.48 -23.75
N LYS A 102 -19.37 -22.28 -22.95
CA LYS A 102 -20.09 -23.45 -23.46
C LYS A 102 -21.15 -23.05 -24.49
N VAL A 103 -21.90 -21.98 -24.25
CA VAL A 103 -22.89 -21.45 -25.20
C VAL A 103 -22.22 -21.01 -26.50
N VAL A 104 -21.20 -20.13 -26.42
CA VAL A 104 -20.44 -19.65 -27.59
C VAL A 104 -19.89 -20.82 -28.39
N ARG A 105 -19.24 -21.78 -27.74
CA ARG A 105 -18.69 -22.98 -28.38
C ARG A 105 -19.77 -23.76 -29.13
N THR A 106 -20.93 -23.97 -28.53
CA THR A 106 -22.04 -24.67 -29.19
C THR A 106 -22.54 -23.90 -30.41
N LYS A 107 -22.72 -22.57 -30.31
CA LYS A 107 -23.16 -21.76 -31.46
C LYS A 107 -22.12 -21.70 -32.56
N ALA A 108 -20.84 -21.60 -32.21
CA ALA A 108 -19.74 -21.62 -33.17
C ALA A 108 -19.69 -22.94 -33.92
N HIS A 109 -19.91 -24.05 -33.22
CA HIS A 109 -19.97 -25.37 -33.83
C HIS A 109 -21.16 -25.52 -34.78
N ASP A 110 -22.35 -25.01 -34.43
CA ASP A 110 -23.51 -25.04 -35.32
C ASP A 110 -23.31 -24.16 -36.56
N ALA A 111 -22.68 -22.99 -36.40
CA ALA A 111 -22.31 -22.12 -37.53
C ALA A 111 -21.28 -22.79 -38.44
N GLY A 112 -20.23 -23.38 -37.87
CA GLY A 112 -19.22 -24.13 -38.62
C GLY A 112 -19.82 -25.33 -39.35
N LYS A 113 -20.75 -26.06 -38.74
CA LYS A 113 -21.49 -27.14 -39.40
C LYS A 113 -22.26 -26.64 -40.63
N LYS A 114 -22.96 -25.50 -40.52
CA LYS A 114 -23.72 -24.94 -41.65
C LYS A 114 -22.81 -24.53 -42.81
N VAL A 115 -21.69 -23.87 -42.50
CA VAL A 115 -20.69 -23.48 -43.50
C VAL A 115 -20.07 -24.70 -44.17
N GLY A 116 -19.60 -25.66 -43.38
CA GLY A 116 -18.98 -26.88 -43.91
C GLY A 116 -19.94 -27.74 -44.75
N TYR A 117 -21.22 -27.82 -44.36
CA TYR A 117 -22.23 -28.53 -45.15
C TYR A 117 -22.46 -27.83 -46.50
N THR A 118 -22.55 -26.50 -46.50
CA THR A 118 -22.71 -25.70 -47.73
C THR A 118 -21.50 -25.85 -48.67
N GLU A 119 -20.29 -25.86 -48.11
CA GLU A 119 -19.06 -26.07 -48.89
C GLU A 119 -19.03 -27.48 -49.49
N CYS A 120 -19.34 -28.51 -48.69
CA CYS A 120 -19.43 -29.89 -49.15
C CYS A 120 -20.46 -30.05 -50.28
N LEU A 121 -21.66 -29.48 -50.13
CA LEU A 121 -22.67 -29.49 -51.18
C LEU A 121 -22.18 -28.82 -52.45
N THR A 122 -21.48 -27.69 -52.34
CA THR A 122 -20.91 -26.97 -53.48
C THR A 122 -19.90 -27.84 -54.23
N GLN A 123 -18.99 -28.49 -53.51
CA GLN A 123 -17.96 -29.34 -54.09
C GLN A 123 -18.54 -30.61 -54.73
N VAL A 124 -19.45 -31.30 -54.03
CA VAL A 124 -20.10 -32.52 -54.56
C VAL A 124 -20.95 -32.19 -55.79
N ASN A 125 -21.70 -31.10 -55.77
CA ASN A 125 -22.52 -30.68 -56.90
C ASN A 125 -21.69 -30.23 -58.10
N ALA A 126 -20.42 -29.84 -57.93
CA ALA A 126 -19.55 -29.49 -59.05
C ALA A 126 -19.15 -30.73 -59.87
N VAL A 127 -19.03 -31.90 -59.23
CA VAL A 127 -18.53 -33.13 -59.86
C VAL A 127 -19.60 -34.20 -60.09
N SER A 128 -20.76 -34.07 -59.45
CA SER A 128 -21.85 -35.04 -59.57
C SER A 128 -22.86 -34.65 -60.66
N GLU A 129 -23.30 -35.67 -61.42
CA GLU A 129 -24.43 -35.56 -62.36
C GLU A 129 -25.76 -35.32 -61.63
N ARG A 130 -25.88 -35.80 -60.39
CA ARG A 130 -27.04 -35.55 -59.52
C ARG A 130 -26.79 -34.31 -58.67
N LYS A 131 -27.81 -33.48 -58.48
CA LYS A 131 -27.74 -32.32 -57.58
C LYS A 131 -28.30 -32.66 -56.21
N PHE A 132 -27.53 -32.33 -55.18
CA PHE A 132 -27.86 -32.47 -53.78
C PHE A 132 -28.26 -31.11 -53.22
N THR A 133 -29.25 -31.12 -52.33
CA THR A 133 -29.76 -29.96 -51.59
C THR A 133 -29.35 -30.05 -50.12
N ASP A 134 -29.61 -29.00 -49.36
CA ASP A 134 -29.34 -28.92 -47.93
C ASP A 134 -30.45 -29.53 -47.04
N GLU A 135 -31.36 -30.31 -47.62
CA GLU A 135 -32.51 -30.92 -46.94
C GLU A 135 -32.11 -31.79 -45.74
N HIS A 136 -30.93 -32.40 -45.78
CA HIS A 136 -30.40 -33.22 -44.69
C HIS A 136 -29.48 -32.44 -43.73
N CYS A 137 -29.34 -31.13 -43.91
CA CYS A 137 -28.56 -30.29 -43.00
C CYS A 137 -29.37 -30.06 -41.71
N PRO A 138 -28.87 -30.51 -40.53
CA PRO A 138 -29.60 -30.40 -39.27
C PRO A 138 -29.80 -28.96 -38.78
N VAL A 139 -29.08 -27.99 -39.39
CA VAL A 139 -29.12 -26.56 -39.04
C VAL A 139 -29.57 -25.68 -40.21
N ARG A 140 -30.21 -26.26 -41.24
CA ARG A 140 -30.64 -25.56 -42.46
C ARG A 140 -31.37 -24.25 -42.17
N GLU A 141 -32.46 -24.34 -41.42
CA GLU A 141 -33.39 -23.24 -41.14
C GLU A 141 -32.98 -22.42 -39.91
N VAL A 142 -31.82 -22.71 -39.34
CA VAL A 142 -31.29 -21.99 -38.19
C VAL A 142 -30.41 -20.85 -38.67
N ASP A 143 -30.67 -19.65 -38.19
CA ASP A 143 -29.71 -18.53 -38.27
C ASP A 143 -28.55 -18.78 -37.30
N THR A 144 -27.59 -19.59 -37.74
CA THR A 144 -26.43 -19.99 -36.91
C THR A 144 -25.42 -18.87 -36.76
N GLU A 145 -25.27 -18.01 -37.78
CA GLU A 145 -24.35 -16.87 -37.75
C GLU A 145 -24.86 -15.77 -36.82
N GLY A 146 -26.15 -15.40 -36.93
CA GLY A 146 -26.76 -14.46 -36.00
C GLY A 146 -26.76 -14.97 -34.57
N LYS A 147 -27.02 -16.27 -34.35
CA LYS A 147 -26.93 -16.88 -33.02
C LYS A 147 -25.51 -16.93 -32.44
N LEU A 148 -24.49 -17.14 -33.28
CA LEU A 148 -23.10 -17.05 -32.84
C LEU A 148 -22.76 -15.61 -32.47
N LYS A 149 -23.13 -14.65 -33.32
CA LYS A 149 -22.91 -13.22 -33.05
C LYS A 149 -23.54 -12.78 -31.73
N ALA A 150 -24.82 -13.11 -31.52
CA ALA A 150 -25.52 -12.80 -30.29
C ALA A 150 -24.85 -13.45 -29.06
N ALA A 151 -24.44 -14.73 -29.17
CA ALA A 151 -23.75 -15.41 -28.07
C ALA A 151 -22.38 -14.79 -27.76
N SER A 152 -21.65 -14.31 -28.77
CA SER A 152 -20.40 -13.60 -28.57
C SER A 152 -20.63 -12.24 -27.91
N GLU A 153 -21.65 -11.48 -28.35
CA GLU A 153 -22.02 -10.22 -27.71
C GLU A 153 -22.44 -10.43 -26.24
N ASP A 154 -23.20 -11.49 -25.95
CA ASP A 154 -23.56 -11.86 -24.58
C ASP A 154 -22.33 -12.23 -23.73
N TYR A 155 -21.34 -12.92 -24.32
CA TYR A 155 -20.08 -13.25 -23.66
C TYR A 155 -19.22 -12.01 -23.39
N ASP A 156 -19.09 -11.11 -24.36
CA ASP A 156 -18.30 -9.87 -24.22
C ASP A 156 -18.89 -8.92 -23.18
N ASN A 157 -20.21 -8.98 -22.96
CA ASN A 157 -20.92 -8.20 -21.94
C ASN A 157 -21.18 -8.99 -20.64
N LEU A 158 -20.52 -10.14 -20.45
CA LEU A 158 -20.72 -10.99 -19.28
C LEU A 158 -20.24 -10.30 -18.01
N VAL A 159 -21.12 -10.20 -17.01
CA VAL A 159 -20.76 -9.76 -15.68
C VAL A 159 -20.27 -10.96 -14.86
N VAL A 160 -19.02 -10.92 -14.43
CA VAL A 160 -18.40 -11.96 -13.60
C VAL A 160 -18.30 -11.45 -12.16
N PRO A 161 -19.13 -11.93 -11.21
CA PRO A 161 -19.14 -11.44 -9.83
C PRO A 161 -17.77 -11.57 -9.14
N THR A 162 -17.03 -12.65 -9.41
CA THR A 162 -15.67 -12.85 -8.89
C THR A 162 -14.72 -11.72 -9.28
N LEU A 163 -14.83 -11.20 -10.51
CA LEU A 163 -14.02 -10.07 -10.97
C LEU A 163 -14.34 -8.81 -10.16
N ALA A 164 -15.62 -8.52 -9.95
CA ALA A 164 -16.05 -7.36 -9.16
C ALA A 164 -15.57 -7.45 -7.70
N GLN A 165 -15.58 -8.65 -7.10
CA GLN A 165 -15.05 -8.87 -5.75
C GLN A 165 -13.53 -8.65 -5.67
N VAL A 166 -12.78 -9.06 -6.71
CA VAL A 166 -11.34 -8.80 -6.80
C VAL A 166 -11.05 -7.30 -6.93
N GLU A 167 -11.79 -6.59 -7.77
CA GLU A 167 -11.68 -5.13 -7.91
C GLU A 167 -11.99 -4.39 -6.59
N GLU A 168 -13.01 -4.85 -5.86
CA GLU A 168 -13.33 -4.32 -4.53
C GLU A 168 -12.17 -4.55 -3.54
N CYS A 169 -11.54 -5.73 -3.59
CA CYS A 169 -10.38 -6.02 -2.74
C CYS A 169 -9.23 -5.05 -3.01
N PHE A 170 -8.92 -4.75 -4.28
CA PHE A 170 -7.85 -3.81 -4.63
C PHE A 170 -8.11 -2.37 -4.22
N SER A 171 -9.35 -2.02 -3.89
CA SER A 171 -9.72 -0.67 -3.45
C SER A 171 -9.43 -0.42 -1.96
N ALA A 172 -9.02 -1.46 -1.21
CA ALA A 172 -8.77 -1.38 0.22
C ALA A 172 -7.27 -1.37 0.55
N ASP A 173 -6.89 -0.71 1.65
CA ASP A 173 -5.50 -0.67 2.13
C ASP A 173 -4.97 -2.07 2.54
N ASP A 174 -5.88 -2.97 2.93
CA ASP A 174 -5.63 -4.37 3.34
C ASP A 174 -5.93 -5.39 2.22
N TYR A 175 -5.78 -5.00 0.94
CA TYR A 175 -6.13 -5.83 -0.22
C TYR A 175 -5.52 -7.24 -0.19
N VAL A 176 -4.28 -7.37 0.29
CA VAL A 176 -3.56 -8.66 0.39
C VAL A 176 -4.31 -9.65 1.29
N ASP A 177 -4.78 -9.20 2.45
CA ASP A 177 -5.51 -10.05 3.39
C ASP A 177 -6.91 -10.39 2.89
N ARG A 178 -7.56 -9.45 2.20
CA ARG A 178 -8.87 -9.68 1.57
C ARG A 178 -8.81 -10.69 0.43
N LEU A 179 -7.84 -10.56 -0.46
CA LEU A 179 -7.61 -11.53 -1.54
C LEU A 179 -7.28 -12.91 -0.96
N ARG A 180 -6.54 -12.97 0.15
CA ARG A 180 -6.29 -14.24 0.85
C ARG A 180 -7.60 -14.86 1.33
N GLY A 181 -8.47 -14.11 1.99
CA GLY A 181 -9.77 -14.61 2.44
C GLY A 181 -10.71 -15.02 1.30
N LEU A 182 -10.49 -14.49 0.08
CA LEU A 182 -11.30 -14.82 -1.09
C LEU A 182 -10.82 -16.09 -1.81
N PHE A 183 -9.51 -16.34 -1.83
CA PHE A 183 -8.89 -17.43 -2.61
C PHE A 183 -8.21 -18.52 -1.77
N GLN A 184 -8.10 -18.36 -0.46
CA GLN A 184 -7.66 -19.39 0.48
C GLN A 184 -8.78 -19.65 1.51
N PRO A 185 -9.23 -20.92 1.69
CA PRO A 185 -10.15 -21.29 2.76
C PRO A 185 -9.49 -21.30 4.14
#